data_AF-A0A0B4R9Y5-F1
#
_entry.id   AF-A0A0B4R9Y5-F1
#
_cell.length_a   1.000
_cell.length_b   1.000
_cell.length_c   1.000
_cell.angle_alpha   90.00
_cell.angle_beta   90.00
_cell.angle_gamma   90.00
#
_symmetry.space_group_name_H-M   'P 1'
#
loop_
_entity.id
_entity.type
_entity.pdbx_description
1 polymer ?
#
loop_
_entity_poly.entity_id
_entity_poly.type
_entity_poly.pdbx_seq_one_letter_code
_entity_poly.pdbx_strand_id
1 'polypeptide(L)'
;MKIQFKKLIVSALLTSMLFTGGVGSVFAHETSSTVQQAQQHKEDTKYSKKVMEAVRVGLGEDAKSTKVDDVINKMPKAEVMDYYLVSFGKKLKGNEVRRAVEEVFLVDLNTISKKDYGSRLDVYLDDIMKSLRVSLKEEPTSKVKDEKIMDMSKNKVMDRYLKVHGYVLTGAESRKLINYIYGVDLEGISKLEYLQIAIYSKGQWIIKSDKDLFLLKSSLDDVAVSIETTPYFKELTGSDQLPASLKSKFLEMGFTYKEDTNLLYYKDPAGKSVSDEFKGLVMGHLIQTVMTQNQR
;
A
#
# COMPACT_ATOMS: atom_id res chain seq x y z
N MET A 1 12.18 52.05 49.54
CA MET A 1 12.09 53.15 48.55
C MET A 1 11.19 52.68 47.41
N LYS A 2 9.94 53.18 47.32
CA LYS A 2 8.98 52.84 46.25
C LYS A 2 9.17 53.84 45.10
N ILE A 3 9.34 53.36 43.87
CA ILE A 3 9.18 54.19 42.68
C ILE A 3 8.30 53.44 41.69
N GLN A 4 7.14 54.02 41.43
CA GLN A 4 6.26 53.65 40.33
C GLN A 4 6.84 54.17 39.01
N PHE A 5 6.63 53.43 37.92
CA PHE A 5 6.65 54.01 36.59
C PHE A 5 5.35 53.65 35.87
N LYS A 6 4.62 54.70 35.49
CA LYS A 6 3.44 54.68 34.64
C LYS A 6 3.81 55.37 33.33
N LYS A 7 3.33 54.75 32.24
CA LYS A 7 3.06 55.33 30.90
C LYS A 7 4.27 55.79 30.07
N LEU A 8 4.35 55.28 28.84
CA LEU A 8 4.07 56.12 27.67
C LEU A 8 3.76 55.25 26.44
N ILE A 9 2.70 55.62 25.74
CA ILE A 9 2.38 55.19 24.37
C ILE A 9 3.17 56.11 23.44
N VAL A 10 3.87 55.55 22.44
CA VAL A 10 4.33 56.31 21.26
C VAL A 10 3.98 55.48 20.03
N SER A 11 3.19 56.12 19.17
CA SER A 11 2.85 55.69 17.82
C SER A 11 3.96 56.14 16.86
N ALA A 12 4.37 55.30 15.90
CA ALA A 12 5.02 55.77 14.68
C ALA A 12 4.89 54.73 13.55
N LEU A 13 4.50 55.24 12.40
CA LEU A 13 4.20 54.61 11.12
C LEU A 13 5.46 54.54 10.22
N LEU A 14 5.39 53.68 9.19
CA LEU A 14 6.19 53.62 7.95
C LEU A 14 7.68 53.23 8.15
N THR A 15 8.25 52.31 7.36
CA THR A 15 8.49 52.49 5.92
C THR A 15 8.90 51.15 5.28
N SER A 16 8.44 50.93 4.05
CA SER A 16 8.88 49.86 3.13
C SER A 16 10.36 49.99 2.74
N MET A 17 11.09 48.88 2.70
CA MET A 17 12.29 48.72 1.88
C MET A 17 12.16 47.45 1.03
N LEU A 18 12.21 47.63 -0.29
CA LEU A 18 12.51 46.59 -1.27
C LEU A 18 14.02 46.47 -1.39
N PHE A 19 14.57 45.27 -1.25
CA PHE A 19 15.83 44.87 -1.85
C PHE A 19 15.76 43.42 -2.35
N THR A 20 15.76 43.30 -3.67
CA THR A 20 16.53 42.38 -4.52
C THR A 20 16.98 41.01 -3.99
N GLY A 21 16.61 39.98 -4.75
CA GLY A 21 17.53 38.90 -5.14
C GLY A 21 17.65 37.71 -4.20
N GLY A 22 17.28 36.53 -4.68
CA GLY A 22 17.62 35.29 -4.00
C GLY A 22 16.76 34.12 -4.47
N VAL A 23 17.33 33.32 -5.37
CA VAL A 23 16.81 32.00 -5.74
C VAL A 23 16.76 31.17 -4.47
N GLY A 24 15.55 30.89 -3.98
CA GLY A 24 15.31 30.17 -2.75
C GLY A 24 14.18 29.18 -2.96
N SER A 25 14.52 27.90 -2.88
CA SER A 25 13.64 26.75 -2.85
C SER A 25 12.37 27.01 -2.03
N VAL A 26 11.23 27.03 -2.72
CA VAL A 26 9.91 26.92 -2.12
C VAL A 26 9.76 25.48 -1.62
N PHE A 27 10.13 25.22 -0.37
CA PHE A 27 9.56 24.12 0.37
C PHE A 27 8.14 24.54 0.74
N ALA A 28 7.18 24.14 -0.08
CA ALA A 28 5.77 24.19 0.26
C ALA A 28 5.54 23.24 1.43
N HIS A 29 5.43 23.82 2.62
CA HIS A 29 4.83 23.19 3.78
C HIS A 29 3.32 23.21 3.55
N GLU A 30 2.78 22.19 2.88
CA GLU A 30 1.35 21.93 2.90
C GLU A 30 1.05 20.86 3.94
N THR A 31 0.57 21.37 5.07
CA THR A 31 -0.33 20.75 6.02
C THR A 31 -1.37 19.86 5.32
N SER A 32 -1.10 18.57 5.26
CA SER A 32 -2.11 17.51 5.15
C SER A 32 -1.93 16.51 6.28
N SER A 33 -1.98 17.03 7.50
CA SER A 33 -1.88 16.25 8.74
C SER A 33 -3.10 16.50 9.63
N THR A 34 -4.30 16.26 9.09
CA THR A 34 -5.53 16.30 9.91
C THR A 34 -6.66 15.39 9.46
N VAL A 35 -6.46 14.50 8.47
CA VAL A 35 -7.50 13.52 8.06
C VAL A 35 -7.09 12.05 8.26
N GLN A 36 -5.85 11.76 8.68
CA GLN A 36 -5.39 10.37 8.91
C GLN A 36 -5.21 9.98 10.39
N GLN A 37 -5.79 10.73 11.33
CA GLN A 37 -5.81 10.37 12.76
C GLN A 37 -7.20 10.34 13.39
N ALA A 38 -8.27 10.44 12.60
CA ALA A 38 -9.65 10.36 13.10
C ALA A 38 -10.29 8.99 12.82
N GLN A 39 -9.71 7.91 13.37
CA GLN A 39 -10.40 6.63 13.54
C GLN A 39 -9.70 5.74 14.58
N GLN A 40 -9.38 6.33 15.74
CA GLN A 40 -9.11 5.57 16.97
C GLN A 40 -10.01 6.11 18.08
N HIS A 41 -11.31 5.90 17.89
CA HIS A 41 -12.29 5.98 18.97
C HIS A 41 -13.25 4.78 18.85
N LYS A 42 -13.02 3.77 19.70
CA LYS A 42 -13.96 2.69 20.09
C LYS A 42 -14.59 1.86 18.95
N GLU A 43 -13.78 1.25 18.11
CA GLU A 43 -14.15 -0.07 17.53
C GLU A 43 -13.16 -1.09 18.09
N ASP A 44 -13.64 -2.06 18.88
CA ASP A 44 -12.84 -3.15 19.45
C ASP A 44 -12.40 -4.18 18.39
N THR A 45 -12.66 -3.91 17.11
CA THR A 45 -12.50 -4.85 15.98
C THR A 45 -11.55 -4.30 14.93
N LYS A 46 -10.78 -5.19 14.30
CA LYS A 46 -9.76 -4.87 13.27
C LYS A 46 -10.36 -4.27 11.99
N TYR A 47 -11.61 -4.61 11.69
CA TYR A 47 -12.30 -4.20 10.47
C TYR A 47 -13.56 -3.37 10.77
N SER A 48 -14.03 -2.64 9.76
CA SER A 48 -15.26 -1.86 9.86
C SER A 48 -16.47 -2.74 10.19
N LYS A 49 -17.48 -2.17 10.84
CA LYS A 49 -18.74 -2.85 11.15
C LYS A 49 -19.34 -3.63 9.97
N LYS A 50 -19.30 -3.10 8.75
CA LYS A 50 -19.86 -3.75 7.55
C LYS A 50 -19.12 -5.04 7.19
N VAL A 51 -17.79 -5.01 7.26
CA VAL A 51 -16.94 -6.19 7.02
C VAL A 51 -17.19 -7.22 8.11
N MET A 52 -17.20 -6.80 9.38
CA MET A 52 -17.47 -7.68 10.52
C MET A 52 -18.83 -8.38 10.39
N GLU A 53 -19.90 -7.64 10.09
CA GLU A 53 -21.25 -8.17 9.89
C GLU A 53 -21.29 -9.22 8.77
N ALA A 54 -20.65 -8.95 7.63
CA ALA A 54 -20.61 -9.87 6.50
C ALA A 54 -19.84 -11.16 6.82
N VAL A 55 -18.70 -11.05 7.50
CA VAL A 55 -17.86 -12.21 7.84
C VAL A 55 -18.54 -13.08 8.91
N ARG A 56 -19.20 -12.48 9.91
CA ARG A 56 -20.01 -13.23 10.89
C ARG A 56 -21.07 -14.09 10.21
N VAL A 57 -21.83 -13.51 9.28
CA VAL A 57 -22.83 -14.24 8.50
C VAL A 57 -22.18 -15.35 7.67
N GLY A 58 -21.02 -15.07 7.05
CA GLY A 58 -20.25 -16.07 6.32
C GLY A 58 -19.78 -17.25 7.17
N LEU A 59 -19.52 -17.02 8.46
CA LEU A 59 -19.17 -18.03 9.46
C LEU A 59 -20.38 -18.73 10.09
N GLY A 60 -21.61 -18.41 9.66
CA GLY A 60 -22.84 -19.02 10.17
C GLY A 60 -23.41 -18.37 11.44
N GLU A 61 -22.93 -17.19 11.81
CA GLU A 61 -23.42 -16.42 12.96
C GLU A 61 -24.40 -15.31 12.55
N ASP A 62 -25.15 -14.77 13.52
CA ASP A 62 -25.95 -13.55 13.29
C ASP A 62 -25.03 -12.35 13.02
N ALA A 63 -25.42 -11.46 12.11
CA ALA A 63 -24.62 -10.30 11.72
C ALA A 63 -24.22 -9.41 12.93
N LYS A 64 -25.06 -9.35 13.96
CA LYS A 64 -24.83 -8.56 15.17
C LYS A 64 -24.16 -9.35 16.31
N SER A 65 -23.97 -10.66 16.14
CA SER A 65 -23.27 -11.52 17.11
C SER A 65 -21.80 -11.15 17.19
N THR A 66 -21.26 -10.91 18.38
CA THR A 66 -19.82 -10.65 18.59
C THR A 66 -19.03 -11.91 18.95
N LYS A 67 -19.68 -13.09 18.97
CA LYS A 67 -19.10 -14.35 19.46
C LYS A 67 -17.84 -14.78 18.72
N VAL A 68 -17.74 -14.44 17.43
CA VAL A 68 -16.64 -14.83 16.54
C VAL A 68 -15.69 -13.68 16.22
N ASP A 69 -15.83 -12.52 16.87
CA ASP A 69 -15.02 -11.33 16.56
C ASP A 69 -13.52 -11.58 16.80
N ASP A 70 -13.16 -12.30 17.87
CA ASP A 70 -11.77 -12.68 18.14
C ASP A 70 -11.20 -13.62 17.07
N VAL A 71 -12.04 -14.48 16.47
CA VAL A 71 -11.65 -15.35 15.36
C VAL A 71 -11.41 -14.51 14.12
N ILE A 72 -12.32 -13.59 13.79
CA ILE A 72 -12.21 -12.70 12.63
C ILE A 72 -10.97 -11.79 12.76
N ASN A 73 -10.69 -11.27 13.95
CA ASN A 73 -9.53 -10.40 14.18
C ASN A 73 -8.18 -11.11 13.97
N LYS A 74 -8.13 -12.44 14.12
CA LYS A 74 -6.94 -13.28 13.92
C LYS A 74 -6.91 -13.93 12.53
N MET A 75 -8.00 -13.84 11.78
CA MET A 75 -8.12 -14.42 10.45
C MET A 75 -7.20 -13.68 9.45
N PRO A 76 -6.54 -14.39 8.52
CA PRO A 76 -5.81 -13.75 7.43
C PRO A 76 -6.73 -12.81 6.64
N LYS A 77 -6.27 -11.60 6.32
CA LYS A 77 -7.01 -10.64 5.48
C LYS A 77 -7.54 -11.25 4.17
N ALA A 78 -6.80 -12.17 3.56
CA ALA A 78 -7.25 -12.87 2.36
C ALA A 78 -8.55 -13.65 2.58
N GLU A 79 -8.68 -14.35 3.71
CA GLU A 79 -9.89 -15.11 4.06
C GLU A 79 -11.05 -14.19 4.46
N VAL A 80 -10.76 -13.12 5.20
CA VAL A 80 -11.74 -12.07 5.53
C VAL A 80 -12.33 -11.45 4.25
N MET A 81 -11.47 -11.14 3.26
CA MET A 81 -11.91 -10.65 1.96
C MET A 81 -12.78 -11.68 1.24
N ASP A 82 -12.46 -12.97 1.31
CA ASP A 82 -13.25 -14.02 0.65
C ASP A 82 -14.67 -14.11 1.21
N TYR A 83 -14.83 -14.09 2.54
CA TYR A 83 -16.14 -13.98 3.17
C TYR A 83 -16.87 -12.68 2.79
N TYR A 84 -16.14 -11.56 2.78
CA TYR A 84 -16.75 -10.28 2.45
C TYR A 84 -17.23 -10.22 0.99
N LEU A 85 -16.47 -10.80 0.05
CA LEU A 85 -16.84 -10.86 -1.36
C LEU A 85 -18.14 -11.65 -1.57
N VAL A 86 -18.33 -12.76 -0.84
CA VAL A 86 -19.56 -13.56 -0.90
C VAL A 86 -20.79 -12.74 -0.51
N SER A 87 -20.64 -11.75 0.39
CA SER A 87 -21.75 -10.90 0.83
C SER A 87 -22.33 -10.00 -0.27
N PHE A 88 -21.59 -9.74 -1.35
CA PHE A 88 -22.10 -9.00 -2.52
C PHE A 88 -22.99 -9.86 -3.44
N GLY A 89 -23.08 -11.17 -3.17
CA GLY A 89 -23.92 -12.12 -3.92
C GLY A 89 -23.16 -12.85 -5.04
N LYS A 90 -23.92 -13.52 -5.92
CA LYS A 90 -23.36 -14.46 -6.92
C LYS A 90 -22.66 -13.81 -8.11
N LYS A 91 -22.87 -12.51 -8.35
CA LYS A 91 -22.34 -11.78 -9.51
C LYS A 91 -21.48 -10.62 -9.04
N LEU A 92 -20.20 -10.88 -8.91
CA LEU A 92 -19.23 -9.95 -8.36
C LEU A 92 -18.74 -8.95 -9.43
N LYS A 93 -19.06 -7.67 -9.23
CA LYS A 93 -18.66 -6.58 -10.13
C LYS A 93 -17.31 -6.00 -9.70
N GLY A 94 -16.59 -5.38 -10.64
CA GLY A 94 -15.25 -4.86 -10.35
C GLY A 94 -15.23 -3.76 -9.27
N ASN A 95 -16.28 -2.95 -9.15
CA ASN A 95 -16.38 -1.96 -8.06
C ASN A 95 -16.53 -2.62 -6.68
N GLU A 96 -17.18 -3.78 -6.59
CA GLU A 96 -17.33 -4.54 -5.35
C GLU A 96 -16.00 -5.21 -4.97
N VAL A 97 -15.27 -5.76 -5.96
CA VAL A 97 -13.90 -6.26 -5.76
C VAL A 97 -13.00 -5.16 -5.21
N ARG A 98 -12.96 -3.99 -5.85
CA ARG A 98 -12.13 -2.85 -5.43
C ARG A 98 -12.51 -2.36 -4.03
N ARG A 99 -13.81 -2.32 -3.72
CA ARG A 99 -14.31 -1.96 -2.40
C ARG A 99 -13.89 -2.96 -1.32
N ALA A 100 -13.92 -4.26 -1.60
CA ALA A 100 -13.47 -5.26 -0.65
C ALA A 100 -11.97 -5.10 -0.32
N VAL A 101 -11.16 -4.80 -1.33
CA VAL A 101 -9.73 -4.53 -1.14
C VAL A 101 -9.50 -3.28 -0.30
N GLU A 102 -10.22 -2.20 -0.59
CA GLU A 102 -10.13 -0.97 0.19
C GLU A 102 -10.54 -1.19 1.66
N GLU A 103 -11.65 -1.88 1.92
CA GLU A 103 -12.15 -2.05 3.29
C GLU A 103 -11.39 -3.10 4.11
N VAL A 104 -10.78 -4.12 3.47
CA VAL A 104 -10.06 -5.20 4.17
C VAL A 104 -8.56 -4.96 4.21
N PHE A 105 -7.98 -4.45 3.13
CA PHE A 105 -6.54 -4.23 3.00
C PHE A 105 -6.12 -2.77 3.14
N LEU A 106 -7.08 -1.82 3.15
CA LEU A 106 -6.80 -0.38 3.14
C LEU A 106 -6.02 0.08 1.91
N VAL A 107 -6.19 -0.64 0.79
CA VAL A 107 -5.54 -0.33 -0.49
C VAL A 107 -6.57 0.19 -1.48
N ASP A 108 -6.37 1.41 -1.97
CA ASP A 108 -7.24 2.02 -2.98
C ASP A 108 -6.77 1.68 -4.41
N LEU A 109 -7.41 0.66 -4.99
CA LEU A 109 -7.17 0.26 -6.38
C LEU A 109 -7.65 1.31 -7.40
N ASN A 110 -8.64 2.15 -7.06
CA ASN A 110 -9.08 3.22 -7.95
C ASN A 110 -8.01 4.29 -8.10
N THR A 111 -7.35 4.66 -7.00
CA THR A 111 -6.20 5.59 -7.04
C THR A 111 -5.06 5.01 -7.87
N ILE A 112 -4.70 3.73 -7.68
CA ILE A 112 -3.70 3.04 -8.50
C ILE A 112 -4.07 3.11 -9.98
N SER A 113 -5.31 2.79 -10.34
CA SER A 113 -5.77 2.85 -11.73
C SER A 113 -5.78 4.26 -12.30
N LYS A 114 -6.15 5.27 -11.51
CA LYS A 114 -6.28 6.66 -11.96
C LYS A 114 -4.92 7.32 -12.20
N LYS A 115 -3.95 6.98 -11.37
CA LYS A 115 -2.58 7.53 -11.42
C LYS A 115 -1.62 6.68 -12.25
N ASP A 116 -2.11 5.55 -12.76
CA ASP A 116 -1.34 4.54 -13.46
C ASP A 116 -0.10 4.07 -12.69
N TYR A 117 -0.28 3.83 -11.38
CA TYR A 117 0.76 3.28 -10.51
C TYR A 117 0.88 1.76 -10.64
N GLY A 118 1.99 1.20 -10.17
CA GLY A 118 2.32 -0.22 -10.23
C GLY A 118 3.10 -0.60 -11.49
N SER A 119 3.21 -1.90 -11.72
CA SER A 119 4.01 -2.44 -12.83
C SER A 119 3.63 -1.85 -14.18
N ARG A 120 4.62 -1.36 -14.92
CA ARG A 120 4.47 -1.01 -16.33
C ARG A 120 4.56 -2.29 -17.15
N LEU A 121 3.43 -2.72 -17.68
CA LEU A 121 3.34 -3.92 -18.49
C LEU A 121 3.34 -3.55 -19.96
N ASP A 122 4.22 -4.17 -20.74
CA ASP A 122 4.16 -4.09 -22.21
C ASP A 122 2.91 -4.79 -22.76
N VAL A 123 2.46 -5.84 -22.06
CA VAL A 123 1.24 -6.60 -22.35
C VAL A 123 0.76 -7.30 -21.09
N TYR A 124 -0.56 -7.45 -20.92
CA TYR A 124 -1.12 -8.32 -19.87
C TYR A 124 -0.84 -9.80 -20.18
N LEU A 125 -1.05 -10.67 -19.17
CA LEU A 125 -1.00 -12.11 -19.38
C LEU A 125 -1.95 -12.57 -20.50
N ASP A 126 -1.58 -13.65 -21.18
CA ASP A 126 -2.27 -14.12 -22.38
C ASP A 126 -3.75 -14.44 -22.13
N ASP A 127 -4.13 -15.00 -20.97
CA ASP A 127 -5.54 -15.24 -20.63
C ASP A 127 -6.35 -13.93 -20.53
N ILE A 128 -5.73 -12.91 -19.94
CA ILE A 128 -6.34 -11.59 -19.76
C ILE A 128 -6.51 -10.94 -21.14
N MET A 129 -5.47 -10.97 -21.97
CA MET A 129 -5.53 -10.44 -23.33
C MET A 129 -6.61 -11.14 -24.16
N LYS A 130 -6.65 -12.48 -24.15
CA LYS A 130 -7.69 -13.28 -24.84
C LYS A 130 -9.10 -12.88 -24.39
N SER A 131 -9.32 -12.78 -23.09
CA SER A 131 -10.62 -12.38 -22.52
C SER A 131 -11.01 -10.97 -22.96
N LEU A 132 -10.07 -10.03 -22.96
CA LEU A 132 -10.34 -8.64 -23.34
C LEU A 132 -10.61 -8.46 -24.83
N ARG A 133 -9.92 -9.22 -25.70
CA ARG A 133 -10.21 -9.29 -27.14
C ARG A 133 -11.65 -9.74 -27.39
N VAL A 134 -12.07 -10.83 -26.73
CA VAL A 134 -13.47 -11.31 -26.77
C VAL A 134 -14.43 -10.22 -26.29
N SER A 135 -14.10 -9.49 -25.21
CA SER A 135 -14.92 -8.37 -24.70
C SER A 135 -15.11 -7.22 -25.71
N LEU A 136 -14.22 -7.14 -26.72
CA LEU A 136 -14.21 -6.15 -27.79
C LEU A 136 -14.75 -6.70 -29.12
N LYS A 137 -15.38 -7.88 -29.09
CA LYS A 137 -15.91 -8.61 -30.25
C LYS A 137 -14.83 -8.99 -31.27
N GLU A 138 -13.66 -9.37 -30.77
CA GLU A 138 -12.55 -9.92 -31.55
C GLU A 138 -12.34 -11.39 -31.23
N GLU A 139 -11.71 -12.12 -32.16
CA GLU A 139 -11.23 -13.47 -31.90
C GLU A 139 -10.15 -13.46 -30.79
N PRO A 140 -10.07 -14.49 -29.92
CA PRO A 140 -9.13 -14.52 -28.79
C PRO A 140 -7.66 -14.33 -29.17
N THR A 141 -7.29 -14.72 -30.39
CA THR A 141 -5.92 -14.63 -30.92
C THR A 141 -5.68 -13.35 -31.74
N SER A 142 -6.71 -12.55 -32.00
CA SER A 142 -6.60 -11.31 -32.79
C SER A 142 -5.91 -10.21 -31.99
N LYS A 143 -4.77 -9.72 -32.49
CA LYS A 143 -4.02 -8.61 -31.87
C LYS A 143 -4.47 -7.21 -32.33
N VAL A 144 -5.50 -7.13 -33.17
CA VAL A 144 -5.95 -5.88 -33.84
C VAL A 144 -6.29 -4.77 -32.84
N LYS A 145 -6.77 -5.12 -31.65
CA LYS A 145 -7.18 -4.16 -30.60
C LYS A 145 -6.29 -4.19 -29.36
N ASP A 146 -5.09 -4.77 -29.44
CA ASP A 146 -4.20 -4.88 -28.28
C ASP A 146 -3.78 -3.50 -27.76
N GLU A 147 -3.44 -2.55 -28.64
CA GLU A 147 -3.12 -1.16 -28.25
C GLU A 147 -4.28 -0.51 -27.49
N LYS A 148 -5.52 -0.67 -28.01
CA LYS A 148 -6.73 -0.19 -27.34
C LYS A 148 -6.96 -0.85 -25.98
N ILE A 149 -6.54 -2.10 -25.79
CA ILE A 149 -6.61 -2.80 -24.50
C ILE A 149 -5.59 -2.19 -23.53
N MET A 150 -4.37 -1.94 -23.98
CA MET A 150 -3.31 -1.36 -23.16
C MET A 150 -3.59 0.10 -22.76
N ASP A 151 -4.30 0.85 -23.60
CA ASP A 151 -4.77 2.21 -23.31
C ASP A 151 -5.93 2.29 -22.29
N MET A 152 -6.54 1.15 -21.93
CA MET A 152 -7.61 1.14 -20.94
C MET A 152 -7.05 1.33 -19.53
N SER A 153 -7.80 2.07 -18.70
CA SER A 153 -7.52 2.07 -17.28
C SER A 153 -7.61 0.67 -16.69
N LYS A 154 -6.76 0.37 -15.70
CA LYS A 154 -6.76 -0.90 -14.94
C LYS A 154 -8.17 -1.28 -14.44
N ASN A 155 -8.94 -0.31 -13.97
CA ASN A 155 -10.36 -0.52 -13.61
C ASN A 155 -11.21 -1.03 -14.78
N LYS A 156 -11.06 -0.43 -15.96
CA LYS A 156 -11.81 -0.83 -17.15
C LYS A 156 -11.41 -2.22 -17.64
N VAL A 157 -10.12 -2.56 -17.50
CA VAL A 157 -9.59 -3.90 -17.78
C VAL A 157 -10.27 -4.94 -16.88
N MET A 158 -10.26 -4.73 -15.56
CA MET A 158 -10.92 -5.63 -14.60
C MET A 158 -12.42 -5.77 -14.88
N ASP A 159 -13.14 -4.65 -15.07
CA ASP A 159 -14.59 -4.66 -15.28
C ASP A 159 -14.97 -5.47 -16.55
N ARG A 160 -14.16 -5.37 -17.61
CA ARG A 160 -14.36 -6.15 -18.85
C ARG A 160 -14.03 -7.61 -18.67
N TYR A 161 -12.93 -7.92 -17.98
CA TYR A 161 -12.54 -9.29 -17.68
C TYR A 161 -13.64 -10.01 -16.91
N LEU A 162 -14.10 -9.42 -15.79
CA LEU A 162 -15.18 -9.97 -14.98
C LEU A 162 -16.45 -10.22 -15.80
N LYS A 163 -16.80 -9.32 -16.71
CA LYS A 163 -17.97 -9.47 -17.58
C LYS A 163 -17.86 -10.68 -18.52
N VAL A 164 -16.69 -10.92 -19.09
CA VAL A 164 -16.45 -12.08 -19.98
C VAL A 164 -16.54 -13.39 -19.19
N HIS A 165 -16.07 -13.37 -17.95
CA HIS A 165 -16.16 -14.50 -17.02
C HIS A 165 -17.49 -14.55 -16.25
N GLY A 166 -18.55 -13.91 -16.75
CA GLY A 166 -19.90 -14.01 -16.17
C GLY A 166 -20.07 -13.45 -14.75
N TYR A 167 -19.08 -12.68 -14.25
CA TYR A 167 -19.01 -12.16 -12.88
C TYR A 167 -18.89 -13.23 -11.79
N VAL A 168 -18.34 -14.41 -12.11
CA VAL A 168 -18.30 -15.57 -11.20
C VAL A 168 -16.88 -15.92 -10.71
N LEU A 169 -16.03 -14.92 -10.46
CA LEU A 169 -14.72 -15.20 -9.87
C LEU A 169 -14.83 -15.49 -8.38
N THR A 170 -14.07 -16.49 -7.94
CA THR A 170 -13.79 -16.72 -6.52
C THR A 170 -12.91 -15.60 -5.95
N GLY A 171 -12.82 -15.54 -4.62
CA GLY A 171 -11.95 -14.57 -3.97
C GLY A 171 -10.46 -14.76 -4.30
N ALA A 172 -9.99 -16.02 -4.36
CA ALA A 172 -8.63 -16.34 -4.79
C ALA A 172 -8.34 -15.91 -6.25
N GLU A 173 -9.26 -16.16 -7.17
CA GLU A 173 -9.13 -15.69 -8.57
C GLU A 173 -9.16 -14.16 -8.65
N SER A 174 -9.99 -13.51 -7.85
CA SER A 174 -10.05 -12.05 -7.75
C SER A 174 -8.71 -11.48 -7.28
N ARG A 175 -8.08 -12.06 -6.24
CA ARG A 175 -6.75 -11.65 -5.76
C ARG A 175 -5.67 -11.82 -6.83
N LYS A 176 -5.68 -12.94 -7.57
CA LYS A 176 -4.75 -13.14 -8.70
C LYS A 176 -4.93 -12.10 -9.79
N LEU A 177 -6.18 -11.84 -10.19
CA LEU A 177 -6.51 -10.82 -11.19
C LEU A 177 -6.07 -9.42 -10.74
N ILE A 178 -6.24 -9.10 -9.46
CA ILE A 178 -5.76 -7.84 -8.88
C ILE A 178 -4.24 -7.74 -9.01
N ASN A 179 -3.51 -8.81 -8.67
CA ASN A 179 -2.06 -8.78 -8.82
C ASN A 179 -1.65 -8.57 -10.29
N TYR A 180 -2.26 -9.30 -11.23
CA TYR A 180 -1.92 -9.19 -12.65
C TYR A 180 -2.24 -7.84 -13.30
N ILE A 181 -3.29 -7.15 -12.84
CA ILE A 181 -3.71 -5.87 -13.41
C ILE A 181 -3.06 -4.68 -12.66
N TYR A 182 -2.99 -4.75 -11.33
CA TYR A 182 -2.60 -3.62 -10.47
C TYR A 182 -1.19 -3.76 -9.88
N GLY A 183 -0.57 -4.94 -9.96
CA GLY A 183 0.71 -5.23 -9.30
C GLY A 183 0.60 -5.20 -7.78
N VAL A 184 -0.56 -5.63 -7.24
CA VAL A 184 -0.83 -5.69 -5.80
C VAL A 184 -1.01 -7.13 -5.36
N ASP A 185 -0.02 -7.67 -4.66
CA ASP A 185 -0.04 -9.03 -4.12
C ASP A 185 -0.75 -9.09 -2.76
N LEU A 186 -2.08 -9.21 -2.80
CA LEU A 186 -2.92 -9.30 -1.59
C LEU A 186 -2.65 -10.58 -0.78
N GLU A 187 -2.25 -11.66 -1.45
CA GLU A 187 -1.91 -12.93 -0.79
C GLU A 187 -0.60 -12.77 0.01
N GLY A 188 0.41 -12.16 -0.60
CA GLY A 188 1.64 -11.75 0.06
C GLY A 188 1.35 -10.81 1.23
N ILE A 189 0.62 -9.72 1.02
CA ILE A 189 0.26 -8.74 2.07
C ILE A 189 -0.43 -9.42 3.26
N SER A 190 -1.36 -10.36 3.01
CA SER A 190 -2.05 -11.08 4.07
C SER A 190 -1.12 -11.93 4.94
N LYS A 191 0.01 -12.42 4.40
CA LYS A 191 1.01 -13.23 5.13
C LYS A 191 2.00 -12.38 5.92
N LEU A 192 2.11 -11.10 5.58
CA LEU A 192 3.06 -10.18 6.19
C LEU A 192 2.51 -9.48 7.43
N GLU A 193 1.22 -9.66 7.73
CA GLU A 193 0.65 -9.15 8.98
C GLU A 193 1.44 -9.70 10.19
N TYR A 194 1.69 -8.82 11.16
CA TYR A 194 2.43 -9.12 12.39
C TYR A 194 3.92 -9.44 12.22
N LEU A 195 4.50 -9.33 11.01
CA LEU A 195 5.94 -9.52 10.80
C LEU A 195 6.80 -8.29 11.12
N GLN A 196 6.21 -7.24 11.72
CA GLN A 196 6.90 -6.02 12.11
C GLN A 196 7.65 -5.34 10.95
N ILE A 197 7.05 -5.37 9.76
CA ILE A 197 7.57 -4.70 8.58
C ILE A 197 6.47 -3.79 8.05
N ALA A 198 6.71 -2.49 8.12
CA ALA A 198 5.86 -1.50 7.49
C ALA A 198 6.14 -1.48 5.98
N ILE A 199 5.09 -1.37 5.17
CA ILE A 199 5.17 -1.35 3.71
C ILE A 199 4.41 -0.14 3.19
N TYR A 200 5.12 0.72 2.45
CA TYR A 200 4.56 1.81 1.69
C TYR A 200 4.82 1.58 0.20
N SER A 201 3.76 1.46 -0.59
CA SER A 201 3.87 1.16 -2.01
C SER A 201 2.81 1.94 -2.78
N LYS A 202 3.14 2.38 -4.01
CA LYS A 202 2.19 3.05 -4.90
C LYS A 202 1.52 4.28 -4.25
N GLY A 203 2.27 4.99 -3.41
CA GLY A 203 1.78 6.22 -2.75
C GLY A 203 0.81 5.98 -1.59
N GLN A 204 0.76 4.77 -1.04
CA GLN A 204 -0.14 4.44 0.07
C GLN A 204 0.49 3.44 1.04
N TRP A 205 0.03 3.49 2.29
CA TRP A 205 0.36 2.48 3.30
C TRP A 205 -0.35 1.18 2.97
N ILE A 206 0.40 0.11 2.84
CA ILE A 206 -0.13 -1.24 2.60
C ILE A 206 -0.21 -2.01 3.92
N ILE A 207 0.85 -1.92 4.73
CA ILE A 207 0.94 -2.45 6.09
C ILE A 207 1.65 -1.41 6.94
N LYS A 208 1.10 -1.12 8.11
CA LYS A 208 1.74 -0.25 9.09
C LYS A 208 1.24 -0.58 10.49
N SER A 209 2.17 -0.65 11.43
CA SER A 209 1.96 -0.76 12.86
C SER A 209 3.00 0.10 13.57
N ASP A 210 2.66 0.62 14.75
CA ASP A 210 3.58 1.39 15.56
C ASP A 210 4.73 0.52 16.13
N LYS A 211 4.63 -0.81 15.99
CA LYS A 211 5.66 -1.79 16.41
C LYS A 211 6.44 -2.41 15.26
N ASP A 212 6.31 -1.87 14.05
CA ASP A 212 7.13 -2.31 12.93
C ASP A 212 8.59 -1.90 13.16
N LEU A 213 9.55 -2.77 12.81
CA LEU A 213 10.99 -2.54 12.96
C LEU A 213 11.63 -1.93 11.70
N PHE A 214 11.13 -2.31 10.53
CA PHE A 214 11.64 -1.84 9.26
C PHE A 214 10.53 -1.24 8.41
N LEU A 215 10.87 -0.25 7.60
CA LEU A 215 10.00 0.33 6.61
C LEU A 215 10.56 0.05 5.22
N LEU A 216 9.81 -0.74 4.44
CA LEU A 216 10.05 -0.96 3.02
C LEU A 216 9.17 0.00 2.21
N LYS A 217 9.81 0.80 1.34
CA LYS A 217 9.12 1.71 0.41
C LYS A 217 9.41 1.27 -1.02
N SER A 218 8.39 1.20 -1.87
CA SER A 218 8.58 1.10 -3.32
C SER A 218 8.30 2.43 -4.02
N SER A 219 8.96 2.66 -5.17
CA SER A 219 8.57 3.75 -6.06
C SER A 219 7.18 3.50 -6.66
N LEU A 220 6.60 4.56 -7.24
CA LEU A 220 5.23 4.53 -7.77
C LEU A 220 5.05 3.57 -8.95
N ASP A 221 6.11 3.36 -9.72
CA ASP A 221 6.24 2.50 -10.91
C ASP A 221 6.94 1.17 -10.61
N ASP A 222 7.15 0.87 -9.33
CA ASP A 222 7.84 -0.34 -8.83
C ASP A 222 9.25 -0.56 -9.39
N VAL A 223 9.96 0.47 -9.87
CA VAL A 223 11.34 0.35 -10.39
C VAL A 223 12.41 0.47 -9.31
N ALA A 224 12.04 0.98 -8.12
CA ALA A 224 12.97 1.16 -7.01
C ALA A 224 12.36 0.74 -5.67
N VAL A 225 13.22 0.31 -4.76
CA VAL A 225 12.88 -0.12 -3.40
C VAL A 225 13.86 0.52 -2.43
N SER A 226 13.36 0.95 -1.27
CA SER A 226 14.20 1.44 -0.19
C SER A 226 13.79 0.87 1.17
N ILE A 227 14.77 0.69 2.05
CA ILE A 227 14.58 0.09 3.37
C ILE A 227 15.30 0.94 4.41
N GLU A 228 14.58 1.30 5.47
CA GLU A 228 15.07 2.04 6.63
C GLU A 228 14.53 1.41 7.93
N THR A 229 15.14 1.79 9.05
CA THR A 229 14.64 1.47 10.39
C THR A 229 13.49 2.42 10.77
N THR A 230 12.62 1.96 11.67
CA THR A 230 11.52 2.77 12.22
C THR A 230 11.90 3.38 13.58
N PRO A 231 11.09 4.30 14.13
CA PRO A 231 11.25 4.76 15.51
C PRO A 231 11.22 3.62 16.55
N TYR A 232 10.36 2.62 16.35
CA TYR A 232 10.25 1.47 17.27
C TYR A 232 11.50 0.59 17.25
N PHE A 233 12.21 0.47 16.12
CA PHE A 233 13.50 -0.20 16.09
C PHE A 233 14.51 0.46 17.03
N LYS A 234 14.54 1.80 17.07
CA LYS A 234 15.42 2.55 17.98
C LYS A 234 15.01 2.39 19.44
N GLU A 235 13.71 2.38 19.73
CA GLU A 235 13.19 2.09 21.07
C GLU A 235 13.62 0.70 21.54
N LEU A 236 13.51 -0.31 20.68
CA LEU A 236 13.84 -1.69 21.01
C LEU A 236 15.35 -1.94 21.14
N THR A 237 16.16 -1.38 20.24
CA THR A 237 17.59 -1.72 20.12
C THR A 237 18.53 -0.67 20.69
N GLY A 238 18.04 0.54 20.99
CA GLY A 238 18.85 1.70 21.37
C GLY A 238 19.61 2.35 20.20
N SER A 239 19.48 1.83 18.97
CA SER A 239 20.16 2.34 17.78
C SER A 239 19.18 2.60 16.64
N ASP A 240 19.39 3.65 15.86
CA ASP A 240 18.68 3.84 14.59
C ASP A 240 19.37 3.14 13.42
N GLN A 241 20.59 2.62 13.59
CA GLN A 241 21.39 2.10 12.49
C GLN A 241 20.84 0.77 11.94
N LEU A 242 20.81 0.64 10.62
CA LEU A 242 20.49 -0.66 9.99
C LEU A 242 21.50 -1.73 10.46
N PRO A 243 21.04 -2.96 10.82
CA PRO A 243 21.92 -4.03 11.24
C PRO A 243 23.01 -4.32 10.21
N ALA A 244 24.27 -4.44 10.64
CA ALA A 244 25.40 -4.64 9.73
C ALA A 244 25.23 -5.87 8.83
N SER A 245 24.70 -6.97 9.38
CA SER A 245 24.42 -8.19 8.63
C SER A 245 23.34 -8.01 7.55
N LEU A 246 22.32 -7.18 7.82
CA LEU A 246 21.30 -6.81 6.84
C LEU A 246 21.94 -5.96 5.73
N LYS A 247 22.74 -4.96 6.10
CA LYS A 247 23.45 -4.11 5.12
C LYS A 247 24.30 -4.96 4.17
N SER A 248 25.17 -5.84 4.68
CA SER A 248 26.03 -6.69 3.85
C SER A 248 25.23 -7.53 2.84
N LYS A 249 24.17 -8.22 3.30
CA LYS A 249 23.31 -9.02 2.41
C LYS A 249 22.70 -8.18 1.27
N PHE A 250 22.19 -7.01 1.61
CA PHE A 250 21.52 -6.15 0.62
C PHE A 250 22.53 -5.52 -0.36
N LEU A 251 23.73 -5.16 0.09
CA LEU A 251 24.80 -4.69 -0.81
C LEU A 251 25.20 -5.78 -1.82
N GLU A 252 25.29 -7.04 -1.40
CA GLU A 252 25.55 -8.19 -2.29
C GLU A 252 24.44 -8.38 -3.34
N MET A 253 23.20 -8.01 -3.01
CA MET A 253 22.06 -8.02 -3.94
C MET A 253 22.00 -6.79 -4.86
N GLY A 254 22.99 -5.89 -4.79
CA GLY A 254 23.06 -4.69 -5.62
C GLY A 254 22.33 -3.47 -5.04
N PHE A 255 21.96 -3.47 -3.76
CA PHE A 255 21.54 -2.24 -3.09
C PHE A 255 22.75 -1.32 -2.89
N THR A 256 22.44 -0.03 -2.75
CA THR A 256 23.37 1.00 -2.31
C THR A 256 22.97 1.45 -0.91
N TYR A 257 23.94 1.74 -0.05
CA TYR A 257 23.69 2.32 1.26
C TYR A 257 23.93 3.83 1.20
N LYS A 258 22.96 4.61 1.68
CA LYS A 258 23.05 6.08 1.77
C LYS A 258 23.24 6.48 3.22
N GLU A 259 24.47 6.81 3.61
CA GLU A 259 24.84 7.07 5.00
C GLU A 259 24.02 8.22 5.62
N ASP A 260 23.87 9.33 4.88
CA ASP A 260 23.16 10.54 5.34
C ASP A 260 21.71 10.30 5.75
N THR A 261 21.09 9.25 5.20
CA THR A 261 19.67 8.91 5.44
C THR A 261 19.51 7.53 6.09
N ASN A 262 20.62 6.83 6.38
CA ASN A 262 20.63 5.46 6.88
C ASN A 262 19.64 4.54 6.14
N LEU A 263 19.73 4.58 4.81
CA LEU A 263 18.77 3.95 3.89
C LEU A 263 19.50 2.97 2.97
N LEU A 264 18.97 1.76 2.83
CA LEU A 264 19.30 0.87 1.72
C LEU A 264 18.40 1.21 0.53
N TYR A 265 18.98 1.41 -0.65
CA TYR A 265 18.27 1.79 -1.86
C TYR A 265 18.67 0.92 -3.04
N TYR A 266 17.68 0.37 -3.73
CA TYR A 266 17.83 -0.36 -4.98
C TYR A 266 16.99 0.28 -6.06
N LYS A 267 17.52 0.31 -7.28
CA LYS A 267 16.80 0.67 -8.49
C LYS A 267 17.19 -0.32 -9.58
N ASP A 268 16.20 -0.85 -10.29
CA ASP A 268 16.46 -1.76 -11.40
C ASP A 268 17.32 -1.04 -12.47
N PRO A 269 18.49 -1.60 -12.85
CA PRO A 269 19.40 -0.95 -13.79
C PRO A 269 18.81 -0.76 -15.20
N ALA A 270 17.86 -1.61 -15.60
CA ALA A 270 17.17 -1.50 -16.88
C ALA A 270 15.95 -0.56 -16.82
N GLY A 271 15.67 0.03 -15.66
CA GLY A 271 14.50 0.88 -15.44
C GLY A 271 13.18 0.12 -15.50
N LYS A 272 13.21 -1.20 -15.34
CA LYS A 272 12.02 -2.06 -15.33
C LYS A 272 11.46 -2.18 -13.92
N SER A 273 10.19 -2.55 -13.82
CA SER A 273 9.61 -2.88 -12.53
C SER A 273 10.36 -4.07 -11.92
N VAL A 274 10.68 -3.98 -10.63
CA VAL A 274 11.38 -5.03 -9.88
C VAL A 274 10.57 -6.32 -9.92
N SER A 275 11.23 -7.43 -10.24
CA SER A 275 10.57 -8.74 -10.36
C SER A 275 10.04 -9.24 -9.01
N ASP A 276 8.98 -10.04 -9.04
CA ASP A 276 8.40 -10.60 -7.82
C ASP A 276 9.35 -11.59 -7.12
N GLU A 277 10.21 -12.28 -7.89
CA GLU A 277 11.27 -13.12 -7.34
C GLU A 277 12.25 -12.30 -6.50
N PHE A 278 12.71 -11.16 -7.02
CA PHE A 278 13.61 -10.27 -6.28
C PHE A 278 12.92 -9.66 -5.04
N LYS A 279 11.66 -9.23 -5.17
CA LYS A 279 10.86 -8.77 -4.02
C LYS A 279 10.75 -9.86 -2.94
N GLY A 280 10.55 -11.11 -3.35
CA GLY A 280 10.51 -12.27 -2.46
C GLY A 280 11.81 -12.45 -1.67
N LEU A 281 12.97 -12.32 -2.33
CA LEU A 281 14.28 -12.39 -1.67
C LEU A 281 14.47 -11.26 -0.65
N VAL A 282 14.15 -10.02 -1.04
CA VAL A 282 14.20 -8.84 -0.16
C VAL A 282 13.36 -9.06 1.09
N MET A 283 12.11 -9.49 0.92
CA MET A 283 11.21 -9.75 2.04
C MET A 283 11.71 -10.88 2.93
N GLY A 284 12.22 -11.97 2.34
CA GLY A 284 12.78 -13.10 3.10
C GLY A 284 13.93 -12.68 4.03
N HIS A 285 14.85 -11.84 3.54
CA HIS A 285 15.95 -11.33 4.37
C HIS A 285 15.51 -10.36 5.46
N LEU A 286 14.48 -9.55 5.21
CA LEU A 286 13.90 -8.68 6.23
C LEU A 286 13.23 -9.48 7.33
N ILE A 287 12.41 -10.48 6.98
CA ILE A 287 11.75 -11.36 7.93
C ILE A 287 12.78 -12.08 8.81
N GLN A 288 13.83 -12.64 8.19
CA GLN A 288 14.92 -13.28 8.94
C GLN A 288 15.56 -12.31 9.94
N THR A 289 15.75 -11.05 9.56
CA THR A 289 16.37 -10.05 10.42
C THR A 289 15.45 -9.64 11.56
N VAL A 290 14.15 -9.46 11.32
CA VAL A 290 13.15 -9.23 12.38
C VAL A 290 13.20 -10.34 13.42
N MET A 291 13.21 -11.61 12.97
CA MET A 291 13.28 -12.76 13.88
C MET A 291 14.54 -12.71 14.76
N THR A 292 15.69 -12.33 14.21
CA THR A 292 16.94 -12.16 14.97
C THR A 292 16.87 -10.99 15.96
N GLN A 293 16.22 -9.87 15.63
CA GLN A 293 16.14 -8.73 16.54
C GLN A 293 15.24 -8.99 17.74
N ASN A 294 14.13 -9.72 17.55
CA ASN A 294 13.22 -10.07 18.64
C ASN A 294 13.77 -11.11 19.63
N GLN A 295 14.88 -11.77 19.29
CA GLN A 295 15.55 -12.75 20.16
C GLN A 295 16.62 -12.11 21.07
N ARG A 296 16.86 -10.81 20.95
CA ARG A 296 17.83 -10.05 21.75
C ARG A 296 17.14 -9.35 22.90
#